data_AF-A0A6N8GNZ6-F1
#
_entry.id   AF-A0A6N8GNZ6-F1
#
_cell.length_a   1.000
_cell.length_b   1.000
_cell.length_c   1.000
_cell.angle_alpha   90.00
_cell.angle_beta   90.00
_cell.angle_gamma   90.00
#
_symmetry.space_group_name_H-M   'P 1'
#
loop_
_entity.id
_entity.type
_entity.pdbx_description
1 polymer ?
#
loop_
_entity_poly.entity_id
_entity_poly.type
_entity_poly.pdbx_seq_one_letter_code
_entity_poly.pdbx_strand_id
1 'polypeptide(L)'
;MAKHRCAPARRHGRMAALALSAGIGVTTLAGTSLLAAPAAQAAAQDLVQVDALTRQNDAQIILDEINRYRASLGLRSLKYSATLSQVVQKESDRQVVEEKFSHSTSFLTDPRVGPYTNANEVIALEYHRDVRALVAWWKSSAAHDKALKDPRHEVIGIGLSYADGRLENTGQPWQVLSTVNLYGYANGGAPADASARVGGTPAYSNETSGPTTPIPGPSGYGVAGAIGAKYHALGGASVLGAPVTAEIGGLRGGGVYQEFSLNGRKSTLYWSPATGAHRLENATTIGQKFVAAGRENGYGYPTTEERRLPDGSSYQVYSRDGAVTKVLWTRAYGARAVKETGAIGRAWKAAGFERGYGYPVTDEITSGTTVYQRFSNGYKVIWSSTTGQVTVTGW
;
A
#
# COMPACT_ATOMS: atom_id res chain seq x y z
N MET A 1 4.52 14.14 31.81
CA MET A 1 5.48 13.51 32.74
C MET A 1 4.80 12.35 33.44
N ALA A 2 5.20 11.11 33.15
CA ALA A 2 5.21 9.99 34.09
C ALA A 2 5.97 8.84 33.39
N LYS A 3 7.18 8.56 33.89
CA LYS A 3 8.02 7.43 33.48
C LYS A 3 7.62 6.25 34.37
N HIS A 4 7.47 5.04 33.82
CA HIS A 4 7.50 3.84 34.65
C HIS A 4 8.61 2.88 34.19
N ARG A 5 9.55 2.67 35.12
CA ARG A 5 10.59 1.64 35.12
C ARG A 5 10.02 0.34 35.68
N CYS A 6 10.66 -0.77 35.35
CA CYS A 6 10.27 -2.13 35.71
C CYS A 6 10.82 -2.60 37.08
N ALA A 7 10.18 -3.67 37.59
CA ALA A 7 10.54 -4.67 38.64
C ALA A 7 10.12 -4.39 40.11
N PRO A 8 9.89 -5.41 40.99
CA PRO A 8 9.67 -6.87 40.85
C PRO A 8 8.40 -7.40 41.63
N ALA A 9 8.30 -8.71 41.85
CA ALA A 9 7.11 -9.51 42.24
C ALA A 9 6.72 -9.63 43.75
N ARG A 10 5.47 -10.11 43.96
CA ARG A 10 4.76 -10.64 45.18
C ARG A 10 4.16 -9.58 46.16
N ARG A 11 2.99 -9.76 46.82
CA ARG A 11 1.99 -10.85 47.00
C ARG A 11 0.66 -10.27 47.56
N HIS A 12 -0.46 -10.93 47.20
CA HIS A 12 -1.76 -11.17 47.90
C HIS A 12 -2.72 -10.05 48.38
N GLY A 13 -3.98 -10.17 47.94
CA GLY A 13 -5.17 -9.51 48.52
C GLY A 13 -6.52 -9.86 47.84
N ARG A 14 -6.97 -11.10 48.04
CA ARG A 14 -8.33 -11.73 47.95
C ARG A 14 -9.53 -11.13 47.16
N MET A 15 -10.05 -12.02 46.29
CA MET A 15 -11.45 -12.52 46.12
C MET A 15 -12.51 -11.58 45.48
N ALA A 16 -13.31 -11.98 44.48
CA ALA A 16 -14.03 -13.25 44.36
C ALA A 16 -14.09 -13.79 42.91
N ALA A 17 -13.98 -15.13 42.80
CA ALA A 17 -14.34 -15.91 41.63
C ALA A 17 -15.63 -16.65 41.94
N LEU A 18 -16.62 -16.61 41.04
CA LEU A 18 -17.75 -17.51 41.06
C LEU A 18 -17.44 -18.67 40.11
N ALA A 19 -17.28 -19.85 40.70
CA ALA A 19 -17.18 -21.13 40.00
C ALA A 19 -18.59 -21.69 39.80
N LEU A 20 -18.87 -22.28 38.63
CA LEU A 20 -19.86 -23.34 38.53
C LEU A 20 -19.18 -24.63 38.11
N SER A 21 -19.49 -25.65 38.90
CA SER A 21 -18.92 -26.99 39.00
C SER A 21 -19.35 -27.94 37.88
N ALA A 22 -18.42 -28.81 37.48
CA ALA A 22 -18.67 -30.00 36.69
C ALA A 22 -19.44 -31.05 37.50
N GLY A 23 -20.51 -31.61 36.90
CA GLY A 23 -21.16 -32.84 37.35
C GLY A 23 -20.89 -33.94 36.33
N ILE A 24 -20.22 -35.02 36.77
CA ILE A 24 -19.98 -36.23 35.98
C ILE A 24 -21.24 -37.10 36.07
N GLY A 25 -21.91 -37.30 34.94
CA GLY A 25 -22.90 -38.36 34.74
C GLY A 25 -22.37 -39.34 33.70
N VAL A 26 -22.05 -40.56 34.13
CA VAL A 26 -21.67 -41.67 33.25
C VAL A 26 -22.95 -42.29 32.68
N THR A 27 -23.14 -42.19 31.37
CA THR A 27 -24.08 -43.02 30.61
C THR A 27 -23.38 -43.57 29.38
N THR A 28 -23.28 -44.89 29.33
CA THR A 28 -22.76 -45.69 28.21
C THR A 28 -23.75 -45.68 27.05
N LEU A 29 -23.35 -45.22 25.87
CA LEU A 29 -24.00 -45.59 24.61
C LEU A 29 -22.99 -45.61 23.45
N ALA A 30 -22.87 -46.81 22.88
CA ALA A 30 -22.60 -47.21 21.49
C ALA A 30 -21.66 -46.37 20.60
N GLY A 31 -20.74 -47.10 19.97
CA GLY A 31 -19.76 -46.61 19.02
C GLY A 31 -20.34 -45.65 17.98
N THR A 32 -19.77 -44.46 17.95
CA THR A 32 -19.70 -43.63 16.77
C THR A 32 -18.23 -43.29 16.60
N SER A 33 -17.70 -43.58 15.41
CA SER A 33 -16.41 -43.10 14.98
C SER A 33 -16.35 -41.62 15.30
N LEU A 34 -15.47 -41.22 16.23
CA LEU A 34 -15.09 -39.82 16.39
C LEU A 34 -14.41 -39.45 15.08
N LEU A 35 -15.20 -39.03 14.09
CA LEU A 35 -14.74 -38.07 13.12
C LEU A 35 -14.20 -36.94 13.98
N ALA A 36 -12.87 -36.83 14.01
CA ALA A 36 -12.22 -35.67 14.59
C ALA A 36 -12.99 -34.47 14.06
N ALA A 37 -13.60 -33.70 14.95
CA ALA A 37 -14.17 -32.43 14.57
C ALA A 37 -13.10 -31.75 13.72
N PRO A 38 -13.40 -31.30 12.50
CA PRO A 38 -12.42 -30.54 11.75
C PRO A 38 -11.93 -29.47 12.71
N ALA A 39 -10.61 -29.33 12.86
CA ALA A 39 -10.03 -28.29 13.70
C ALA A 39 -10.83 -27.03 13.40
N ALA A 40 -11.55 -26.51 14.39
CA ALA A 40 -12.37 -25.34 14.19
C ALA A 40 -11.40 -24.27 13.69
N GLN A 41 -11.47 -23.95 12.39
CA GLN A 41 -10.78 -22.83 11.79
C GLN A 41 -11.40 -21.59 12.43
N ALA A 42 -10.92 -21.25 13.62
CA ALA A 42 -11.34 -20.10 14.38
C ALA A 42 -10.72 -18.86 13.71
N ALA A 43 -11.60 -18.13 13.02
CA ALA A 43 -11.52 -16.76 12.57
C ALA A 43 -10.17 -16.27 11.99
N ALA A 44 -9.99 -16.49 10.68
CA ALA A 44 -9.26 -15.53 9.85
C ALA A 44 -10.04 -14.20 9.65
N GLN A 45 -11.03 -13.91 10.50
CA GLN A 45 -12.02 -12.87 10.26
C GLN A 45 -11.45 -11.45 10.44
N ASP A 46 -10.54 -11.27 11.40
CA ASP A 46 -9.89 -9.97 11.63
C ASP A 46 -8.79 -9.64 10.63
N LEU A 47 -8.21 -10.66 9.96
CA LEU A 47 -7.16 -10.46 8.98
C LEU A 47 -7.75 -10.08 7.62
N VAL A 48 -7.62 -8.81 7.29
CA VAL A 48 -7.89 -8.28 5.97
C VAL A 48 -6.79 -8.67 5.00
N GLN A 49 -7.18 -9.33 3.92
CA GLN A 49 -6.27 -9.60 2.81
C GLN A 49 -5.99 -8.30 2.06
N VAL A 50 -4.71 -8.04 1.82
CA VAL A 50 -4.24 -7.02 0.89
C VAL A 50 -3.46 -7.71 -0.22
N ASP A 51 -3.43 -7.10 -1.40
CA ASP A 51 -2.65 -7.66 -2.50
C ASP A 51 -1.14 -7.67 -2.17
N ALA A 52 -0.42 -8.58 -2.82
CA ALA A 52 1.00 -8.79 -2.57
C ALA A 52 1.86 -7.55 -2.84
N LEU A 53 1.44 -6.68 -3.78
CA LEU A 53 2.17 -5.47 -4.12
C LEU A 53 2.00 -4.41 -3.04
N THR A 54 0.79 -4.22 -2.51
CA THR A 54 0.52 -3.38 -1.33
C THR A 54 1.39 -3.81 -0.15
N ARG A 55 1.40 -5.12 0.16
CA ARG A 55 2.22 -5.65 1.25
C ARG A 55 3.72 -5.45 1.03
N GLN A 56 4.22 -5.65 -0.19
CA GLN A 56 5.62 -5.41 -0.52
C GLN A 56 6.00 -3.93 -0.41
N ASN A 57 5.14 -3.03 -0.89
CA ASN A 57 5.36 -1.59 -0.82
C ASN A 57 5.38 -1.10 0.62
N ASP A 58 4.45 -1.56 1.44
CA ASP A 58 4.39 -1.20 2.85
C ASP A 58 5.62 -1.70 3.62
N ALA A 59 6.08 -2.92 3.35
CA ALA A 59 7.32 -3.44 3.90
C ALA A 59 8.55 -2.63 3.41
N GLN A 60 8.57 -2.18 2.16
CA GLN A 60 9.63 -1.33 1.63
C GLN A 60 9.64 0.05 2.32
N ILE A 61 8.46 0.64 2.56
CA ILE A 61 8.34 1.90 3.30
C ILE A 61 8.90 1.74 4.71
N ILE A 62 8.57 0.66 5.41
CA ILE A 62 9.10 0.38 6.74
C ILE A 62 10.64 0.27 6.70
N LEU A 63 11.19 -0.50 5.75
CA LEU A 63 12.63 -0.65 5.57
C LEU A 63 13.31 0.72 5.33
N ASP A 64 12.75 1.53 4.44
CA ASP A 64 13.30 2.83 4.06
C ASP A 64 13.24 3.84 5.20
N GLU A 65 12.15 3.89 5.96
CA GLU A 65 12.01 4.77 7.14
C GLU A 65 13.03 4.41 8.22
N ILE A 66 13.20 3.12 8.52
CA ILE A 66 14.21 2.66 9.47
C ILE A 66 15.61 2.99 8.97
N ASN A 67 15.90 2.73 7.69
CA ASN A 67 17.21 2.99 7.11
C ASN A 67 17.53 4.49 7.03
N ARG A 68 16.54 5.34 6.73
CA ARG A 68 16.71 6.80 6.79
C ARG A 68 17.02 7.27 8.20
N TYR A 69 16.33 6.71 9.20
CA TYR A 69 16.60 7.02 10.59
C TYR A 69 18.02 6.57 11.01
N ARG A 70 18.41 5.35 10.66
CA ARG A 70 19.77 4.83 10.89
C ARG A 70 20.83 5.68 10.19
N ALA A 71 20.61 6.08 8.95
CA ALA A 71 21.51 6.95 8.21
C ALA A 71 21.68 8.32 8.87
N SER A 72 20.61 8.89 9.45
CA SER A 72 20.70 10.16 10.21
C SER A 72 21.61 10.08 11.44
N LEU A 73 21.92 8.86 11.90
CA LEU A 73 22.82 8.56 13.02
C LEU A 73 24.18 8.01 12.56
N GLY A 74 24.46 8.00 11.24
CA GLY A 74 25.69 7.44 10.67
C GLY A 74 25.77 5.92 10.73
N LEU A 75 24.64 5.22 10.89
CA LEU A 75 24.59 3.77 11.00
C LEU A 75 24.38 3.11 9.63
N ARG A 76 24.89 1.88 9.49
CA ARG A 76 24.70 1.05 8.29
C ARG A 76 23.21 0.74 8.06
N SER A 77 22.78 0.78 6.80
CA SER A 77 21.45 0.33 6.40
C SER A 77 21.25 -1.15 6.67
N LEU A 78 20.03 -1.51 7.09
CA LEU A 78 19.54 -2.87 7.15
C LEU A 78 19.20 -3.36 5.74
N LYS A 79 19.35 -4.67 5.54
CA LYS A 79 18.89 -5.41 4.35
C LYS A 79 17.60 -6.16 4.68
N TYR A 80 16.65 -6.16 3.77
CA TYR A 80 15.45 -6.98 3.86
C TYR A 80 15.73 -8.44 3.50
N SER A 81 15.09 -9.38 4.20
CA SER A 81 15.04 -10.80 3.79
C SER A 81 13.59 -11.27 3.72
N ALA A 82 13.21 -11.88 2.59
CA ALA A 82 11.88 -12.48 2.42
C ALA A 82 11.72 -13.70 3.33
N THR A 83 12.79 -14.48 3.49
CA THR A 83 12.89 -15.63 4.37
C THR A 83 12.59 -15.25 5.82
N LEU A 84 13.28 -14.23 6.35
CA LEU A 84 13.02 -13.75 7.72
C LEU A 84 11.62 -13.12 7.84
N SER A 85 11.13 -12.48 6.78
CA SER A 85 9.78 -11.90 6.77
C SER A 85 8.70 -12.98 6.87
N GLN A 86 8.87 -14.13 6.22
CA GLN A 86 7.95 -15.27 6.38
C GLN A 86 7.97 -15.84 7.81
N VAL A 87 9.13 -15.82 8.48
CA VAL A 87 9.23 -16.25 9.90
C VAL A 87 8.39 -15.34 10.78
N VAL A 88 8.59 -14.02 10.68
CA VAL A 88 7.92 -13.04 11.57
C VAL A 88 6.48 -12.75 11.16
N GLN A 89 6.07 -13.01 9.91
CA GLN A 89 4.69 -12.79 9.46
C GLN A 89 3.69 -13.56 10.30
N LYS A 90 4.00 -14.83 10.65
CA LYS A 90 3.14 -15.65 11.49
C LYS A 90 2.88 -15.01 12.86
N GLU A 91 3.89 -14.34 13.41
CA GLU A 91 3.78 -13.67 14.71
C GLU A 91 2.97 -12.38 14.60
N SER A 92 3.12 -11.62 13.51
CA SER A 92 2.29 -10.46 13.22
C SER A 92 0.81 -10.87 13.07
N ASP A 93 0.53 -11.93 12.31
CA ASP A 93 -0.83 -12.44 12.09
C ASP A 93 -1.44 -12.93 13.41
N ARG A 94 -0.68 -13.66 14.23
CA ARG A 94 -1.13 -14.15 15.55
C ARG A 94 -1.62 -13.02 16.44
N GLN A 95 -0.90 -11.89 16.49
CA GLN A 95 -1.28 -10.77 17.37
C GLN A 95 -2.60 -10.12 16.97
N VAL A 96 -2.93 -10.11 15.67
CA VAL A 96 -4.23 -9.63 15.18
C VAL A 96 -5.32 -10.67 15.48
N VAL A 97 -5.10 -11.93 15.13
CA VAL A 97 -6.10 -13.00 15.31
C VAL A 97 -6.43 -13.26 16.79
N GLU A 98 -5.43 -13.22 17.66
CA GLU A 98 -5.63 -13.37 19.11
C GLU A 98 -5.99 -12.04 19.80
N GLU A 99 -5.97 -10.93 19.04
CA GLU A 99 -6.16 -9.56 19.54
C GLU A 99 -5.26 -9.22 20.74
N LYS A 100 -4.07 -9.82 20.71
CA LYS A 100 -3.13 -9.82 21.83
C LYS A 100 -1.80 -9.23 21.40
N PHE A 101 -1.68 -7.92 21.62
CA PHE A 101 -0.45 -7.19 21.36
C PHE A 101 0.65 -7.60 22.36
N SER A 102 1.62 -8.38 21.88
CA SER A 102 2.62 -9.01 22.75
C SER A 102 3.86 -9.45 21.98
N HIS A 103 5.01 -9.42 22.66
CA HIS A 103 6.26 -9.96 22.13
C HIS A 103 6.30 -11.49 22.19
N SER A 104 7.11 -12.07 21.31
CA SER A 104 7.34 -13.51 21.20
C SER A 104 8.83 -13.81 21.12
N THR A 105 9.20 -15.08 21.34
CA THR A 105 10.57 -15.57 21.20
C THR A 105 10.70 -16.66 20.14
N SER A 106 9.60 -17.01 19.47
CA SER A 106 9.54 -18.10 18.49
C SER A 106 10.54 -17.93 17.33
N PHE A 107 10.80 -16.68 16.95
CA PHE A 107 11.72 -16.32 15.87
C PHE A 107 13.20 -16.63 16.19
N LEU A 108 13.58 -16.72 17.47
CA LEU A 108 14.96 -16.98 17.88
C LEU A 108 15.39 -18.41 17.54
N THR A 109 14.44 -19.32 17.40
CA THR A 109 14.71 -20.76 17.20
C THR A 109 14.26 -21.28 15.84
N ASP A 110 13.72 -20.44 14.95
CA ASP A 110 13.30 -20.87 13.63
C ASP A 110 14.54 -21.24 12.79
N PRO A 111 14.64 -22.47 12.25
CA PRO A 111 15.86 -22.93 11.57
C PRO A 111 16.21 -22.08 10.33
N ARG A 112 15.25 -21.36 9.75
CA ARG A 112 15.47 -20.53 8.55
C ARG A 112 16.27 -19.25 8.84
N VAL A 113 16.42 -18.85 10.11
CA VAL A 113 17.16 -17.63 10.46
C VAL A 113 18.68 -17.82 10.41
N GLY A 114 19.16 -19.07 10.35
CA GLY A 114 20.59 -19.36 10.34
C GLY A 114 21.31 -18.93 11.63
N PRO A 115 22.65 -19.00 11.66
CA PRO A 115 23.43 -18.60 12.83
C PRO A 115 23.53 -17.06 12.91
N TYR A 116 22.79 -16.45 13.82
CA TYR A 116 22.82 -15.01 14.10
C TYR A 116 23.61 -14.70 15.37
N THR A 117 24.14 -13.48 15.49
CA THR A 117 24.92 -13.03 16.66
C THR A 117 24.12 -12.22 17.67
N ASN A 118 23.03 -11.59 17.22
CA ASN A 118 22.10 -10.83 18.03
C ASN A 118 20.77 -10.73 17.29
N ALA A 119 19.68 -10.67 18.05
CA ALA A 119 18.37 -10.45 17.48
C ALA A 119 17.45 -9.65 18.41
N ASN A 120 16.55 -8.87 17.83
CA ASN A 120 15.54 -8.09 18.53
C ASN A 120 14.21 -8.14 17.77
N GLU A 121 13.11 -8.26 18.51
CA GLU A 121 11.76 -8.05 17.99
C GLU A 121 11.27 -6.64 18.36
N VAL A 122 10.59 -6.00 17.42
CA VAL A 122 9.96 -4.70 17.59
C VAL A 122 8.54 -4.79 17.04
N ILE A 123 7.55 -4.36 17.83
CA ILE A 123 6.12 -4.44 17.48
C ILE A 123 5.46 -3.08 17.60
N ALA A 124 4.57 -2.76 16.66
CA ALA A 124 3.63 -1.65 16.78
C ALA A 124 2.32 -2.01 16.09
N LEU A 125 1.26 -1.35 16.57
CA LEU A 125 -0.02 -1.28 15.89
C LEU A 125 -0.37 0.18 15.64
N GLU A 126 -1.22 0.41 14.66
CA GLU A 126 -1.77 1.72 14.31
C GLU A 126 -3.25 1.56 13.96
N TYR A 127 -4.06 2.57 14.33
CA TYR A 127 -5.51 2.58 14.14
C TYR A 127 -5.95 3.00 12.74
N HIS A 128 -4.98 3.34 11.89
CA HIS A 128 -5.15 3.70 10.48
C HIS A 128 -4.22 2.85 9.59
N ARG A 129 -4.45 2.81 8.28
CA ARG A 129 -3.55 2.16 7.31
C ARG A 129 -2.28 2.98 7.04
N ASP A 130 -1.55 3.37 8.08
CA ASP A 130 -0.30 4.14 7.96
C ASP A 130 0.90 3.38 8.54
N VAL A 131 1.68 2.75 7.66
CA VAL A 131 2.88 2.01 8.04
C VAL A 131 4.07 2.90 8.42
N ARG A 132 4.05 4.20 8.09
CA ARG A 132 5.08 5.15 8.55
C ARG A 132 4.88 5.52 10.00
N ALA A 133 3.62 5.61 10.44
CA ALA A 133 3.27 5.82 11.84
C ALA A 133 3.84 4.72 12.73
N LEU A 134 3.84 3.45 12.28
CA LEU A 134 4.47 2.33 13.00
C LEU A 134 5.95 2.61 13.33
N VAL A 135 6.71 3.13 12.36
CA VAL A 135 8.13 3.49 12.57
C VAL A 135 8.27 4.69 13.50
N ALA A 136 7.35 5.67 13.42
CA ALA A 136 7.32 6.78 14.36
C ALA A 136 7.05 6.32 15.80
N TRP A 137 6.15 5.35 16.00
CA TRP A 137 5.88 4.74 17.30
C TRP A 137 7.09 3.97 17.84
N TRP A 138 7.80 3.24 16.98
CA TRP A 138 9.04 2.57 17.39
C TRP A 138 10.11 3.55 17.85
N LYS A 139 10.26 4.69 17.16
CA LYS A 139 11.23 5.73 17.53
C LYS A 139 10.89 6.43 18.85
N SER A 140 9.61 6.50 19.23
CA SER A 140 9.20 7.13 20.49
C SER A 140 9.38 6.21 21.71
N SER A 141 9.50 4.89 21.50
CA SER A 141 9.76 3.90 22.55
C SER A 141 11.27 3.69 22.73
N ALA A 142 11.80 3.92 23.93
CA ALA A 142 13.24 3.79 24.19
C ALA A 142 13.81 2.39 23.89
N ALA A 143 13.03 1.32 24.10
CA ALA A 143 13.46 -0.04 23.83
C ALA A 143 13.47 -0.34 22.33
N HIS A 144 12.42 0.06 21.60
CA HIS A 144 12.32 -0.13 20.15
C HIS A 144 13.33 0.75 19.41
N ASP A 145 13.45 2.02 19.80
CA ASP A 145 14.44 2.96 19.29
C ASP A 145 15.87 2.41 19.44
N LYS A 146 16.19 1.82 20.59
CA LYS A 146 17.48 1.15 20.82
C LYS A 146 17.71 0.00 19.85
N ALA A 147 16.70 -0.83 19.58
CA ALA A 147 16.82 -1.92 18.63
C ALA A 147 17.02 -1.41 17.19
N LEU A 148 16.24 -0.40 16.77
CA LEU A 148 16.35 0.22 15.45
C LEU A 148 17.72 0.83 15.17
N LYS A 149 18.38 1.40 16.20
CA LYS A 149 19.69 2.03 16.08
C LYS A 149 20.88 1.16 16.51
N ASP A 150 20.66 -0.11 16.84
CA ASP A 150 21.77 -1.00 17.20
C ASP A 150 22.65 -1.23 15.95
N PRO A 151 23.95 -0.86 15.97
CA PRO A 151 24.85 -0.99 14.82
C PRO A 151 25.13 -2.45 14.44
N ARG A 152 24.83 -3.40 15.35
CA ARG A 152 25.02 -4.84 15.12
C ARG A 152 23.91 -5.45 14.26
N HIS A 153 22.76 -4.78 14.12
CA HIS A 153 21.72 -5.26 13.21
C HIS A 153 22.09 -4.98 11.75
N GLU A 154 21.87 -5.98 10.91
CA GLU A 154 22.26 -6.01 9.50
C GLU A 154 21.10 -6.41 8.59
N VAL A 155 20.24 -7.33 9.04
CA VAL A 155 19.12 -7.85 8.23
C VAL A 155 17.82 -7.75 9.04
N ILE A 156 16.73 -7.41 8.35
CA ILE A 156 15.39 -7.28 8.91
C ILE A 156 14.40 -8.21 8.21
N GLY A 157 13.58 -8.90 9.00
CA GLY A 157 12.33 -9.50 8.56
C GLY A 157 11.17 -8.60 8.95
N ILE A 158 10.21 -8.40 8.04
CA ILE A 158 9.05 -7.52 8.26
C ILE A 158 7.77 -8.34 8.11
N GLY A 159 7.06 -8.52 9.23
CA GLY A 159 5.73 -9.11 9.27
C GLY A 159 4.69 -8.00 9.35
N LEU A 160 3.72 -8.02 8.46
CA LEU A 160 2.73 -6.95 8.33
C LEU A 160 1.33 -7.53 8.19
N SER A 161 0.47 -7.16 9.13
CA SER A 161 -0.89 -7.69 9.26
C SER A 161 -1.89 -6.55 9.24
N TYR A 162 -3.02 -6.83 8.63
CA TYR A 162 -4.00 -5.84 8.26
C TYR A 162 -5.33 -6.24 8.88
N ALA A 163 -5.98 -5.33 9.61
CA ALA A 163 -7.34 -5.48 10.12
C ALA A 163 -8.25 -4.34 9.64
N ASP A 164 -9.56 -4.50 9.67
CA ASP A 164 -10.53 -3.53 9.15
C ASP A 164 -10.92 -2.46 10.18
N GLY A 165 -10.30 -2.47 11.37
CA GLY A 165 -10.62 -1.57 12.47
C GLY A 165 -11.83 -2.02 13.30
N ARG A 166 -12.22 -3.29 13.22
CA ARG A 166 -13.34 -3.85 13.99
C ARG A 166 -13.03 -5.25 14.52
N LEU A 167 -11.96 -5.37 15.33
CA LEU A 167 -11.54 -6.68 15.84
C LEU A 167 -12.68 -7.36 16.61
N GLU A 168 -12.96 -8.63 16.30
CA GLU A 168 -14.21 -9.30 16.67
C GLU A 168 -14.41 -9.52 18.18
N ASN A 169 -13.35 -9.77 18.93
CA ASN A 169 -13.38 -10.11 20.36
C ASN A 169 -13.27 -8.88 21.27
N THR A 170 -12.45 -7.89 20.91
CA THR A 170 -12.16 -6.71 21.73
C THR A 170 -12.78 -5.42 21.20
N GLY A 171 -13.21 -5.39 19.93
CA GLY A 171 -13.73 -4.20 19.26
C GLY A 171 -12.68 -3.12 19.00
N GLN A 172 -11.39 -3.46 19.12
CA GLN A 172 -10.31 -2.47 18.97
C GLN A 172 -10.21 -1.98 17.51
N PRO A 173 -9.90 -0.69 17.30
CA PRO A 173 -9.88 -0.09 15.96
C PRO A 173 -8.56 -0.29 15.23
N TRP A 174 -7.86 -1.42 15.47
CA TRP A 174 -6.56 -1.65 14.86
C TRP A 174 -6.74 -1.82 13.36
N GLN A 175 -5.97 -1.05 12.58
CA GLN A 175 -5.96 -1.23 11.14
C GLN A 175 -4.67 -1.89 10.71
N VAL A 176 -3.51 -1.50 11.17
CA VAL A 176 -2.26 -2.19 10.76
C VAL A 176 -1.41 -2.54 11.97
N LEU A 177 -0.85 -3.74 11.96
CA LEU A 177 0.10 -4.22 12.95
C LEU A 177 1.35 -4.70 12.23
N SER A 178 2.52 -4.29 12.71
CA SER A 178 3.78 -4.83 12.22
C SER A 178 4.63 -5.36 13.36
N THR A 179 5.19 -6.53 13.11
CA THR A 179 6.23 -7.18 13.91
C THR A 179 7.46 -7.26 13.03
N VAL A 180 8.56 -6.66 13.46
CA VAL A 180 9.84 -6.74 12.75
C VAL A 180 10.89 -7.41 13.61
N ASN A 181 11.66 -8.29 12.99
CA ASN A 181 12.79 -8.94 13.64
C ASN A 181 14.08 -8.46 12.99
N LEU A 182 14.97 -7.92 13.83
CA LEU A 182 16.26 -7.37 13.46
C LEU A 182 17.33 -8.37 13.88
N TYR A 183 18.23 -8.72 12.97
CA TYR A 183 19.29 -9.69 13.22
C TYR A 183 20.66 -9.14 12.86
N GLY A 184 21.68 -9.52 13.61
CA GLY A 184 23.08 -9.35 13.25
C GLY A 184 23.71 -10.66 12.78
N TYR A 185 24.57 -10.58 11.77
CA TYR A 185 25.26 -11.72 11.16
C TYR A 185 26.76 -11.44 11.02
N ALA A 186 27.38 -10.90 12.08
CA ALA A 186 28.79 -10.48 12.05
C ALA A 186 29.78 -11.61 11.70
N ASN A 187 29.36 -12.88 11.84
CA ASN A 187 30.16 -14.07 11.53
C ASN A 187 29.70 -14.78 10.25
N GLY A 188 28.95 -14.11 9.38
CA GLY A 188 28.24 -14.73 8.26
C GLY A 188 26.96 -15.44 8.70
N GLY A 189 26.30 -16.16 7.78
CA GLY A 189 25.05 -16.88 8.05
C GLY A 189 23.76 -16.11 7.76
N ALA A 190 23.87 -14.87 7.27
CA ALA A 190 22.71 -14.13 6.79
C ALA A 190 22.00 -14.90 5.66
N PRO A 191 20.66 -14.86 5.60
CA PRO A 191 19.90 -15.44 4.49
C PRO A 191 20.39 -14.93 3.12
N ALA A 192 20.47 -15.82 2.13
CA ALA A 192 20.98 -15.51 0.79
C ALA A 192 20.12 -14.47 0.04
N ASP A 193 18.87 -14.29 0.46
CA ASP A 193 17.93 -13.31 -0.08
C ASP A 193 18.04 -11.93 0.58
N ALA A 194 19.01 -11.72 1.48
CA ALA A 194 19.25 -10.43 2.12
C ALA A 194 19.60 -9.36 1.07
N SER A 195 18.66 -8.45 0.83
CA SER A 195 18.71 -7.45 -0.23
C SER A 195 18.47 -6.04 0.31
N ALA A 196 18.94 -5.02 -0.41
CA ALA A 196 18.61 -3.64 -0.08
C ALA A 196 17.13 -3.28 -0.34
N ARG A 197 16.37 -4.15 -1.02
CA ARG A 197 14.96 -3.93 -1.38
C ARG A 197 14.09 -5.15 -1.11
N VAL A 198 12.83 -4.87 -0.81
CA VAL A 198 11.74 -5.84 -0.75
C VAL A 198 11.39 -6.27 -2.18
N GLY A 199 11.29 -7.58 -2.42
CA GLY A 199 10.93 -8.12 -3.74
C GLY A 199 12.11 -8.37 -4.70
N GLY A 200 13.36 -8.33 -4.22
CA GLY A 200 14.50 -8.80 -5.01
C GLY A 200 14.55 -10.33 -5.09
N THR A 201 14.65 -10.89 -6.30
CA THR A 201 15.16 -12.25 -6.52
C THR A 201 16.59 -12.36 -5.94
N PRO A 202 17.04 -13.53 -5.44
CA PRO A 202 18.33 -13.66 -4.77
C PRO A 202 19.49 -13.26 -5.68
N ALA A 203 20.48 -12.58 -5.10
CA ALA A 203 21.69 -12.18 -5.80
C ALA A 203 22.47 -13.42 -6.27
N TYR A 204 22.62 -13.59 -7.59
CA TYR A 204 23.80 -14.28 -8.12
C TYR A 204 24.98 -13.34 -7.99
N SER A 205 25.99 -13.80 -7.27
CA SER A 205 27.27 -13.14 -7.09
C SER A 205 27.90 -12.73 -8.43
N ASN A 206 28.38 -11.50 -8.51
CA ASN A 206 29.77 -11.37 -8.92
C ASN A 206 30.44 -10.21 -8.19
N GLU A 207 31.60 -10.52 -7.63
CA GLU A 207 32.47 -9.56 -7.00
C GLU A 207 33.02 -8.54 -8.00
N THR A 208 33.60 -7.50 -7.42
CA THR A 208 34.38 -6.41 -8.01
C THR A 208 33.56 -5.20 -8.42
N SER A 209 33.51 -4.21 -7.52
CA SER A 209 33.86 -2.82 -7.85
C SER A 209 33.99 -2.01 -6.57
N GLY A 210 35.20 -1.48 -6.36
CA GLY A 210 35.50 -0.46 -5.36
C GLY A 210 34.84 0.89 -5.66
N PRO A 211 35.28 1.97 -4.99
CA PRO A 211 34.52 3.20 -4.87
C PRO A 211 34.48 3.96 -6.21
N THR A 212 33.30 4.09 -6.82
CA THR A 212 33.13 4.94 -7.99
C THR A 212 32.57 6.30 -7.60
N THR A 213 33.45 7.29 -7.65
CA THR A 213 33.15 8.70 -7.86
C THR A 213 32.23 8.91 -9.07
N PRO A 214 31.40 9.96 -9.10
CA PRO A 214 30.44 10.20 -10.18
C PRO A 214 31.14 10.72 -11.46
N ILE A 215 30.81 10.16 -12.63
CA ILE A 215 31.21 10.69 -13.95
C ILE A 215 29.97 11.28 -14.67
N PRO A 216 30.03 12.48 -15.26
CA PRO A 216 28.90 13.08 -15.99
C PRO A 216 28.92 12.86 -17.53
N GLY A 217 27.73 12.71 -18.14
CA GLY A 217 27.44 12.68 -19.59
C GLY A 217 25.93 12.97 -19.87
N PRO A 218 25.51 13.46 -21.05
CA PRO A 218 24.50 14.52 -21.18
C PRO A 218 23.04 14.06 -20.91
N SER A 219 22.40 14.75 -19.94
CA SER A 219 21.02 14.63 -19.41
C SER A 219 20.66 13.42 -18.52
N GLY A 220 21.62 12.90 -17.76
CA GLY A 220 21.67 13.05 -16.29
C GLY A 220 20.58 12.52 -15.34
N TYR A 221 19.49 11.87 -15.77
CA TYR A 221 18.47 11.34 -14.86
C TYR A 221 18.28 9.82 -14.99
N GLY A 222 18.26 9.12 -13.85
CA GLY A 222 17.97 7.68 -13.80
C GLY A 222 16.49 7.40 -13.53
N VAL A 223 16.06 6.17 -13.75
CA VAL A 223 14.75 5.66 -13.32
C VAL A 223 14.92 4.71 -12.14
N ALA A 224 14.04 4.80 -11.14
CA ALA A 224 14.12 3.97 -9.94
C ALA A 224 12.72 3.65 -9.39
N GLY A 225 12.63 2.92 -8.28
CA GLY A 225 11.36 2.66 -7.60
C GLY A 225 10.23 2.13 -8.50
N ALA A 226 8.99 2.50 -8.15
CA ALA A 226 7.79 2.07 -8.85
C ALA A 226 7.63 2.73 -10.23
N ILE A 227 8.10 3.96 -10.40
CA ILE A 227 8.13 4.65 -11.70
C ILE A 227 9.05 3.92 -12.67
N GLY A 228 10.26 3.56 -12.25
CA GLY A 228 11.21 2.79 -13.04
C GLY A 228 10.71 1.38 -13.37
N ALA A 229 10.09 0.69 -12.41
CA ALA A 229 9.46 -0.60 -12.68
C ALA A 229 8.37 -0.48 -13.77
N LYS A 230 7.53 0.56 -13.69
CA LYS A 230 6.51 0.83 -14.70
C LYS A 230 7.11 1.22 -16.05
N TYR A 231 8.15 2.05 -16.04
CA TYR A 231 8.90 2.43 -17.23
C TYR A 231 9.40 1.19 -17.98
N HIS A 232 10.05 0.25 -17.28
CA HIS A 232 10.52 -1.00 -17.89
C HIS A 232 9.37 -1.91 -18.34
N ALA A 233 8.29 -2.04 -17.56
CA ALA A 233 7.14 -2.85 -17.92
C ALA A 233 6.42 -2.34 -19.19
N LEU A 234 6.47 -1.03 -19.44
CA LEU A 234 5.94 -0.42 -20.66
C LEU A 234 6.91 -0.53 -21.85
N GLY A 235 8.08 -1.13 -21.70
CA GLY A 235 9.11 -1.26 -22.75
C GLY A 235 10.27 -0.26 -22.65
N GLY A 236 10.31 0.55 -21.60
CA GLY A 236 11.42 1.45 -21.30
C GLY A 236 11.69 2.47 -22.41
N ALA A 237 12.97 2.63 -22.77
CA ALA A 237 13.41 3.69 -23.67
C ALA A 237 12.79 3.58 -25.07
N SER A 238 12.44 2.36 -25.54
CA SER A 238 11.83 2.19 -26.85
C SER A 238 10.37 2.65 -26.93
N VAL A 239 9.70 2.85 -25.78
CA VAL A 239 8.29 3.25 -25.71
C VAL A 239 8.12 4.64 -25.09
N LEU A 240 8.86 4.93 -24.03
CA LEU A 240 8.75 6.18 -23.28
C LEU A 240 9.89 7.16 -23.58
N GLY A 241 11.01 6.66 -24.12
CA GLY A 241 12.21 7.47 -24.38
C GLY A 241 13.00 7.79 -23.12
N ALA A 242 13.94 8.72 -23.22
CA ALA A 242 14.83 9.02 -22.10
C ALA A 242 14.10 9.80 -20.99
N PRO A 243 14.43 9.56 -19.71
CA PRO A 243 13.98 10.42 -18.62
C PRO A 243 14.52 11.85 -18.82
N VAL A 244 13.67 12.85 -18.64
CA VAL A 244 14.03 14.28 -18.78
C VAL A 244 14.00 15.04 -17.46
N THR A 245 13.52 14.41 -16.39
CA THR A 245 13.60 14.88 -15.01
C THR A 245 14.07 13.75 -14.10
N ALA A 246 14.53 14.09 -12.89
CA ALA A 246 14.53 13.13 -11.78
C ALA A 246 13.08 12.79 -11.36
N GLU A 247 12.89 11.81 -10.48
CA GLU A 247 11.62 11.64 -9.78
C GLU A 247 11.36 12.86 -8.88
N ILE A 248 10.28 13.59 -9.15
CA ILE A 248 9.84 14.76 -8.41
C ILE A 248 8.74 14.32 -7.46
N GLY A 249 9.07 14.30 -6.17
CA GLY A 249 8.12 13.99 -5.09
C GLY A 249 7.55 15.22 -4.40
N GLY A 250 6.93 15.00 -3.25
CA GLY A 250 6.23 16.05 -2.49
C GLY A 250 4.85 16.39 -3.07
N LEU A 251 4.34 15.55 -3.97
CA LEU A 251 3.01 15.71 -4.52
C LEU A 251 1.96 15.27 -3.50
N ARG A 252 0.72 15.69 -3.76
CA ARG A 252 -0.44 15.42 -2.92
C ARG A 252 -0.58 13.94 -2.56
N GLY A 253 -0.86 13.62 -1.30
CA GLY A 253 -1.03 12.21 -0.89
C GLY A 253 0.25 11.37 -1.01
N GLY A 254 1.42 12.01 -1.02
CA GLY A 254 2.73 11.34 -1.07
C GLY A 254 3.12 10.84 -2.46
N GLY A 255 2.50 11.36 -3.52
CA GLY A 255 2.84 10.96 -4.88
C GLY A 255 4.16 11.54 -5.38
N VAL A 256 4.61 10.95 -6.48
CA VAL A 256 5.81 11.37 -7.22
C VAL A 256 5.51 11.29 -8.73
N TYR A 257 6.23 12.06 -9.54
CA TYR A 257 6.18 11.91 -10.99
C TYR A 257 7.59 11.96 -11.61
N GLN A 258 7.73 11.42 -12.81
CA GLN A 258 8.91 11.60 -13.64
C GLN A 258 8.50 11.81 -15.09
N GLU A 259 9.14 12.76 -15.78
CA GLU A 259 8.91 13.01 -17.20
C GLU A 259 9.90 12.25 -18.08
N PHE A 260 9.42 11.82 -19.24
CA PHE A 260 10.13 11.09 -20.29
C PHE A 260 9.87 11.72 -21.65
N SER A 261 10.82 11.57 -22.58
CA SER A 261 10.71 12.10 -23.94
C SER A 261 11.19 11.09 -24.97
N LEU A 262 10.31 10.74 -25.92
CA LEU A 262 10.62 9.94 -27.11
C LEU A 262 10.27 10.74 -28.37
N ASN A 263 11.25 10.97 -29.25
CA ASN A 263 11.07 11.69 -30.52
C ASN A 263 10.34 13.04 -30.37
N GLY A 264 10.68 13.79 -29.31
CA GLY A 264 10.06 15.09 -28.98
C GLY A 264 8.67 15.00 -28.34
N ARG A 265 8.11 13.81 -28.13
CA ARG A 265 6.83 13.60 -27.43
C ARG A 265 7.08 13.31 -25.95
N LYS A 266 6.45 14.11 -25.08
CA LYS A 266 6.52 13.92 -23.62
C LYS A 266 5.50 12.90 -23.12
N SER A 267 5.92 12.05 -22.19
CA SER A 267 5.07 11.23 -21.33
C SER A 267 5.48 11.44 -19.86
N THR A 268 4.54 11.41 -18.93
CA THR A 268 4.82 11.51 -17.50
C THR A 268 4.36 10.23 -16.82
N LEU A 269 5.25 9.55 -16.09
CA LEU A 269 4.81 8.51 -15.16
C LEU A 269 4.48 9.18 -13.84
N TYR A 270 3.23 9.02 -13.40
CA TYR A 270 2.77 9.43 -12.09
C TYR A 270 2.67 8.20 -11.20
N TRP A 271 3.13 8.30 -9.96
CA TRP A 271 2.94 7.30 -8.94
C TRP A 271 2.32 7.93 -7.70
N SER A 272 1.40 7.21 -7.07
CA SER A 272 0.98 7.48 -5.70
C SER A 272 0.77 6.17 -4.95
N PRO A 273 0.78 6.19 -3.61
CA PRO A 273 0.47 5.00 -2.83
C PRO A 273 -0.90 4.39 -3.19
N ALA A 274 -1.89 5.22 -3.49
CA ALA A 274 -3.27 4.78 -3.74
C ALA A 274 -3.51 4.26 -5.17
N THR A 275 -2.65 4.61 -6.13
CA THR A 275 -2.90 4.32 -7.55
C THR A 275 -1.81 3.49 -8.20
N GLY A 276 -0.62 3.37 -7.60
CA GLY A 276 0.52 2.82 -8.30
C GLY A 276 1.02 3.72 -9.43
N ALA A 277 1.97 3.22 -10.21
CA ALA A 277 2.61 3.97 -11.29
C ALA A 277 1.87 3.80 -12.61
N HIS A 278 1.48 4.93 -13.22
CA HIS A 278 0.73 4.98 -14.46
C HIS A 278 1.22 6.10 -15.37
N ARG A 279 1.23 5.82 -16.67
CA ARG A 279 1.61 6.79 -17.69
C ARG A 279 0.47 7.72 -18.01
N LEU A 280 0.81 9.01 -18.02
CA LEU A 280 0.09 10.05 -18.71
C LEU A 280 0.79 10.32 -20.05
N GLU A 281 0.03 10.29 -21.15
CA GLU A 281 0.51 10.77 -22.44
C GLU A 281 0.23 12.27 -22.57
N ASN A 282 1.22 13.13 -22.31
CA ASN A 282 0.99 14.58 -22.21
C ASN A 282 0.45 15.21 -23.50
N ALA A 283 0.75 14.61 -24.65
CA ALA A 283 0.35 15.12 -25.97
C ALA A 283 -1.09 14.74 -26.37
N THR A 284 -1.73 13.76 -25.70
CA THR A 284 -3.11 13.40 -26.03
C THR A 284 -4.07 14.43 -25.47
N THR A 285 -5.28 14.53 -26.05
CA THR A 285 -6.31 15.44 -25.53
C THR A 285 -6.74 15.05 -24.10
N ILE A 286 -6.64 13.77 -23.74
CA ILE A 286 -6.86 13.29 -22.36
C ILE A 286 -5.78 13.83 -21.44
N GLY A 287 -4.50 13.69 -21.81
CA GLY A 287 -3.38 14.23 -21.05
C GLY A 287 -3.46 15.74 -20.88
N GLN A 288 -3.79 16.46 -21.95
CA GLN A 288 -4.00 17.91 -21.90
C GLN A 288 -5.16 18.30 -20.97
N LYS A 289 -6.28 17.55 -20.99
CA LYS A 289 -7.40 17.80 -20.08
C LYS A 289 -7.01 17.57 -18.63
N PHE A 290 -6.26 16.51 -18.33
CA PHE A 290 -5.73 16.25 -16.99
C PHE A 290 -4.85 17.39 -16.49
N VAL A 291 -3.95 17.89 -17.35
CA VAL A 291 -3.10 19.05 -17.02
C VAL A 291 -3.93 20.32 -16.78
N ALA A 292 -4.89 20.61 -17.66
CA ALA A 292 -5.77 21.77 -17.53
C ALA A 292 -6.67 21.71 -16.29
N ALA A 293 -7.02 20.51 -15.83
CA ALA A 293 -7.78 20.29 -14.60
C ALA A 293 -6.94 20.49 -13.32
N GLY A 294 -5.65 20.80 -13.42
CA GLY A 294 -4.76 20.97 -12.26
C GLY A 294 -4.02 19.70 -11.83
N ARG A 295 -3.88 18.72 -12.73
CA ARG A 295 -3.10 17.48 -12.53
C ARG A 295 -3.54 16.70 -11.28
N GLU A 296 -2.59 16.32 -10.42
CA GLU A 296 -2.83 15.58 -9.17
C GLU A 296 -3.66 16.34 -8.13
N ASN A 297 -3.74 17.67 -8.25
CA ASN A 297 -4.60 18.48 -7.38
C ASN A 297 -6.05 18.54 -7.89
N GLY A 298 -6.27 18.27 -9.18
CA GLY A 298 -7.59 18.23 -9.83
C GLY A 298 -8.23 16.85 -9.77
N TYR A 299 -7.84 15.98 -10.71
CA TYR A 299 -8.39 14.62 -10.82
C TYR A 299 -7.64 13.58 -9.98
N GLY A 300 -6.49 13.94 -9.42
CA GLY A 300 -5.64 13.03 -8.65
C GLY A 300 -4.67 12.25 -9.54
N TYR A 301 -4.39 11.01 -9.20
CA TYR A 301 -3.40 10.20 -9.94
C TYR A 301 -4.08 9.27 -10.93
N PRO A 302 -3.46 8.99 -12.09
CA PRO A 302 -4.00 7.98 -12.99
C PRO A 302 -3.99 6.60 -12.32
N THR A 303 -5.05 5.82 -12.53
CA THR A 303 -5.21 4.42 -12.07
C THR A 303 -5.16 3.41 -13.21
N THR A 304 -5.12 3.91 -14.44
CA THR A 304 -4.94 3.13 -15.66
C THR A 304 -3.98 3.86 -16.58
N GLU A 305 -3.43 3.15 -17.56
CA GLU A 305 -2.90 3.81 -18.75
C GLU A 305 -4.05 4.42 -19.56
N GLU A 306 -3.73 5.32 -20.49
CA GLU A 306 -4.69 5.71 -21.51
C GLU A 306 -5.00 4.51 -22.42
N ARG A 307 -6.26 4.07 -22.42
CA ARG A 307 -6.72 2.95 -23.22
C ARG A 307 -7.43 3.44 -24.47
N ARG A 308 -6.92 3.02 -25.62
CA ARG A 308 -7.54 3.20 -26.94
C ARG A 308 -8.51 2.05 -27.20
N LEU A 309 -9.72 2.35 -27.67
CA LEU A 309 -10.78 1.37 -27.92
C LEU A 309 -10.98 1.12 -29.43
N PRO A 310 -11.54 -0.04 -29.84
CA PRO A 310 -11.75 -0.36 -31.26
C PRO A 310 -12.68 0.60 -32.01
N ASP A 311 -13.57 1.30 -31.31
CA ASP A 311 -14.46 2.32 -31.88
C ASP A 311 -13.76 3.67 -32.13
N GLY A 312 -12.44 3.72 -31.92
CA GLY A 312 -11.62 4.92 -32.09
C GLY A 312 -11.70 5.89 -30.93
N SER A 313 -12.46 5.61 -29.87
CA SER A 313 -12.45 6.40 -28.64
C SER A 313 -11.25 6.04 -27.75
N SER A 314 -11.01 6.83 -26.71
CA SER A 314 -9.99 6.54 -25.71
C SER A 314 -10.44 7.00 -24.33
N TYR A 315 -9.88 6.44 -23.27
CA TYR A 315 -10.11 6.94 -21.93
C TYR A 315 -8.93 6.71 -20.99
N GLN A 316 -8.89 7.46 -19.90
CA GLN A 316 -8.04 7.20 -18.76
C GLN A 316 -8.79 7.48 -17.45
N VAL A 317 -8.53 6.70 -16.41
CA VAL A 317 -9.17 6.83 -15.10
C VAL A 317 -8.19 7.42 -14.10
N TYR A 318 -8.70 8.29 -13.23
CA TYR A 318 -7.96 9.01 -12.20
C TYR A 318 -8.66 8.87 -10.84
N SER A 319 -7.89 8.93 -9.76
CA SER A 319 -8.40 8.87 -8.39
C SER A 319 -7.80 9.96 -7.50
N ARG A 320 -8.68 10.67 -6.76
CA ARG A 320 -8.34 11.67 -5.74
C ARG A 320 -9.20 11.46 -4.50
N ASP A 321 -8.59 11.12 -3.36
CA ASP A 321 -9.29 10.93 -2.08
C ASP A 321 -10.49 9.98 -2.16
N GLY A 322 -10.36 8.90 -2.92
CA GLY A 322 -11.45 7.95 -3.18
C GLY A 322 -12.48 8.42 -4.21
N ALA A 323 -12.42 9.66 -4.68
CA ALA A 323 -13.21 10.10 -5.83
C ALA A 323 -12.56 9.61 -7.13
N VAL A 324 -13.35 8.91 -7.97
CA VAL A 324 -12.90 8.39 -9.26
C VAL A 324 -13.44 9.27 -10.37
N THR A 325 -12.55 9.67 -11.28
CA THR A 325 -12.89 10.46 -12.47
C THR A 325 -12.38 9.72 -13.70
N LYS A 326 -13.27 9.42 -14.65
CA LYS A 326 -12.88 8.90 -15.96
C LYS A 326 -12.90 10.05 -16.96
N VAL A 327 -11.77 10.26 -17.64
CA VAL A 327 -11.68 11.19 -18.77
C VAL A 327 -11.77 10.37 -20.05
N LEU A 328 -12.77 10.66 -20.87
CA LEU A 328 -13.02 9.99 -22.14
C LEU A 328 -12.79 10.98 -23.28
N TRP A 329 -12.20 10.48 -24.36
CA TRP A 329 -12.06 11.21 -25.61
C TRP A 329 -12.81 10.51 -26.73
N THR A 330 -13.53 11.30 -27.52
CA THR A 330 -14.05 10.89 -28.81
C THR A 330 -13.71 11.94 -29.86
N ARG A 331 -13.72 11.54 -31.14
CA ARG A 331 -13.52 12.48 -32.25
C ARG A 331 -14.57 13.59 -32.29
N ALA A 332 -15.81 13.28 -31.92
CA ALA A 332 -16.94 14.22 -32.02
C ALA A 332 -16.95 15.28 -30.89
N TYR A 333 -16.53 14.91 -29.68
CA TYR A 333 -16.71 15.75 -28.48
C TYR A 333 -15.40 16.14 -27.80
N GLY A 334 -14.26 15.61 -28.24
CA GLY A 334 -12.98 15.80 -27.57
C GLY A 334 -12.95 15.14 -26.19
N ALA A 335 -12.06 15.60 -25.31
CA ALA A 335 -11.92 15.02 -23.97
C ALA A 335 -12.94 15.63 -22.98
N ARG A 336 -13.70 14.77 -22.31
CA ARG A 336 -14.70 15.11 -21.29
C ARG A 336 -14.57 14.20 -20.07
N ALA A 337 -14.82 14.74 -18.89
CA ALA A 337 -14.65 14.04 -17.62
C ALA A 337 -16.00 13.65 -17.02
N VAL A 338 -16.09 12.44 -16.49
CA VAL A 338 -17.22 11.98 -15.67
C VAL A 338 -16.69 11.61 -14.29
N LYS A 339 -17.20 12.27 -13.25
CA LYS A 339 -16.89 11.93 -11.85
C LYS A 339 -17.72 10.72 -11.45
N GLU A 340 -17.20 9.52 -11.67
CA GLU A 340 -17.91 8.24 -11.48
C GLU A 340 -18.44 8.04 -10.05
N THR A 341 -17.80 8.66 -9.06
CA THR A 341 -18.28 8.61 -7.66
C THR A 341 -19.35 9.65 -7.33
N GLY A 342 -19.52 10.67 -8.17
CA GLY A 342 -20.56 11.69 -8.05
C GLY A 342 -21.94 11.19 -8.50
N ALA A 343 -22.99 11.95 -8.18
CA ALA A 343 -24.37 11.52 -8.43
C ALA A 343 -24.66 11.26 -9.92
N ILE A 344 -24.18 12.16 -10.80
CA ILE A 344 -24.29 12.02 -12.27
C ILE A 344 -23.51 10.79 -12.76
N GLY A 345 -22.26 10.65 -12.35
CA GLY A 345 -21.42 9.52 -12.75
C GLY A 345 -21.94 8.17 -12.26
N ARG A 346 -22.53 8.11 -11.06
CA ARG A 346 -23.21 6.90 -10.55
C ARG A 346 -24.42 6.52 -11.42
N ALA A 347 -25.24 7.48 -11.83
CA ALA A 347 -26.35 7.23 -12.73
C ALA A 347 -25.87 6.76 -14.12
N TRP A 348 -24.81 7.38 -14.66
CA TRP A 348 -24.17 6.97 -15.90
C TRP A 348 -23.60 5.56 -15.84
N LYS A 349 -22.91 5.21 -14.74
CA LYS A 349 -22.40 3.86 -14.46
C LYS A 349 -23.53 2.84 -14.35
N ALA A 350 -24.60 3.16 -13.63
CA ALA A 350 -25.77 2.28 -13.47
C ALA A 350 -26.48 2.00 -14.81
N ALA A 351 -26.44 2.96 -15.74
CA ALA A 351 -26.99 2.80 -17.07
C ALA A 351 -26.10 1.97 -18.03
N GLY A 352 -24.91 1.53 -17.60
CA GLY A 352 -23.97 0.78 -18.44
C GLY A 352 -22.91 1.65 -19.13
N PHE A 353 -22.58 2.81 -18.54
CA PHE A 353 -21.51 3.70 -19.01
C PHE A 353 -21.69 4.17 -20.47
N GLU A 354 -20.63 4.03 -21.29
CA GLU A 354 -20.58 4.42 -22.69
C GLU A 354 -21.57 3.64 -23.55
N ARG A 355 -22.01 2.44 -23.12
CA ARG A 355 -23.04 1.64 -23.80
C ARG A 355 -24.46 2.05 -23.44
N GLY A 356 -24.63 2.73 -22.31
CA GLY A 356 -25.91 3.19 -21.78
C GLY A 356 -26.28 4.57 -22.31
N TYR A 357 -25.95 5.60 -21.53
CA TYR A 357 -26.23 6.99 -21.92
C TYR A 357 -25.28 7.50 -23.01
N GLY A 358 -24.22 6.76 -23.32
CA GLY A 358 -23.23 7.15 -24.33
C GLY A 358 -22.02 7.86 -23.73
N TYR A 359 -21.21 8.43 -24.61
CA TYR A 359 -20.03 9.22 -24.23
C TYR A 359 -20.45 10.60 -23.70
N PRO A 360 -19.73 11.17 -22.72
CA PRO A 360 -19.97 12.54 -22.29
C PRO A 360 -19.74 13.54 -23.44
N VAL A 361 -20.71 14.44 -23.65
CA VAL A 361 -20.64 15.54 -24.62
C VAL A 361 -20.16 16.82 -23.94
N THR A 362 -20.53 17.02 -22.68
CA THR A 362 -20.07 18.11 -21.83
C THR A 362 -19.29 17.56 -20.64
N ASP A 363 -18.49 18.41 -19.99
CA ASP A 363 -18.16 18.17 -18.58
C ASP A 363 -19.42 18.41 -17.72
N GLU A 364 -19.33 18.18 -16.41
CA GLU A 364 -20.37 18.64 -15.48
C GLU A 364 -20.45 20.17 -15.52
N ILE A 365 -21.64 20.71 -15.77
CA ILE A 365 -21.93 22.14 -15.80
C ILE A 365 -22.79 22.50 -14.60
N THR A 366 -22.31 23.41 -13.76
CA THR A 366 -23.06 23.96 -12.63
C THR A 366 -23.90 25.15 -13.07
N SER A 367 -25.19 25.12 -12.77
CA SER A 367 -26.15 26.21 -12.97
C SER A 367 -26.99 26.38 -11.71
N GLY A 368 -26.68 27.42 -10.92
CA GLY A 368 -27.29 27.64 -9.62
C GLY A 368 -27.08 26.44 -8.68
N THR A 369 -28.18 25.87 -8.19
CA THR A 369 -28.17 24.68 -7.33
C THR A 369 -28.24 23.36 -8.09
N THR A 370 -28.08 23.40 -9.42
CA THR A 370 -28.07 22.19 -10.25
C THR A 370 -26.72 21.97 -10.90
N VAL A 371 -26.32 20.72 -11.03
CA VAL A 371 -25.20 20.28 -11.85
C VAL A 371 -25.78 19.36 -12.91
N TYR A 372 -25.38 19.50 -14.18
CA TYR A 372 -25.83 18.59 -15.22
C TYR A 372 -24.71 18.18 -16.16
N GLN A 373 -24.89 17.04 -16.80
CA GLN A 373 -24.00 16.55 -17.85
C GLN A 373 -24.82 15.92 -18.98
N ARG A 374 -24.37 16.14 -20.21
CA ARG A 374 -25.01 15.62 -21.42
C ARG A 374 -24.19 14.47 -21.99
N PHE A 375 -24.89 13.46 -22.51
CA PHE A 375 -24.31 12.24 -23.07
C PHE A 375 -24.84 11.95 -24.48
N SER A 376 -24.04 11.25 -25.28
CA SER A 376 -24.19 11.13 -26.74
C SER A 376 -25.43 10.38 -27.19
N ASN A 377 -26.04 9.55 -26.34
CA ASN A 377 -27.28 8.84 -26.69
C ASN A 377 -28.53 9.67 -26.35
N GLY A 378 -28.39 11.01 -26.27
CA GLY A 378 -29.49 11.95 -26.06
C GLY A 378 -29.90 12.12 -24.59
N TYR A 379 -29.09 11.67 -23.62
CA TYR A 379 -29.42 11.78 -22.20
C TYR A 379 -28.73 12.97 -21.52
N LYS A 380 -29.49 13.70 -20.71
CA LYS A 380 -29.01 14.76 -19.81
C LYS A 380 -29.32 14.35 -18.39
N VAL A 381 -28.27 14.16 -17.59
CA VAL A 381 -28.38 13.79 -16.19
C VAL A 381 -28.16 15.05 -15.36
N ILE A 382 -29.11 15.36 -14.48
CA ILE A 382 -29.14 16.56 -13.65
C ILE A 382 -29.14 16.12 -12.19
N TRP A 383 -28.28 16.71 -11.38
CA TRP A 383 -28.27 16.58 -9.93
C TRP A 383 -28.61 17.91 -9.28
N SER A 384 -29.46 17.91 -8.26
CA SER A 384 -29.74 19.10 -7.44
C SER A 384 -28.95 19.05 -6.14
N SER A 385 -28.17 20.10 -5.85
CA SER A 385 -27.50 20.26 -4.56
C SER A 385 -28.48 20.61 -3.43
N THR A 386 -29.69 21.08 -3.76
CA THR A 386 -30.74 21.40 -2.79
C THR A 386 -31.47 20.15 -2.31
N THR A 387 -31.85 19.26 -3.23
CA THR A 387 -32.66 18.07 -2.88
C THR A 387 -31.85 16.78 -2.84
N GLY A 388 -30.62 16.78 -3.36
CA GLY A 388 -29.80 15.57 -3.53
C GLY A 388 -30.30 14.64 -4.63
N GLN A 389 -31.38 14.97 -5.33
CA GLN A 389 -32.00 14.10 -6.34
C GLN A 389 -31.26 14.14 -7.68
N VAL A 390 -31.33 13.02 -8.39
CA VAL A 390 -30.86 12.87 -9.77
C VAL A 390 -32.06 12.69 -10.69
N THR A 391 -32.13 13.50 -11.74
CA THR A 391 -33.15 13.42 -12.80
C THR A 391 -32.47 13.18 -14.14
N VAL A 392 -33.02 12.28 -14.96
CA VAL A 392 -32.53 12.00 -16.31
C VAL A 392 -33.58 12.43 -17.32
N THR A 393 -33.19 13.24 -18.30
CA THR A 393 -34.08 13.72 -19.37
C THR A 393 -33.44 13.51 -20.75
N GLY A 394 -34.24 13.65 -21.81
CA GLY A 394 -33.70 13.88 -23.16
C GLY A 394 -33.03 15.26 -23.29
N TRP A 395 -32.20 15.48 -24.32
CA TRP A 395 -31.70 16.81 -24.71
C TRP A 395 -31.42 16.95 -26.20
#